data_AF-A0AAD2FG76-F1
#
_entry.id   AF-A0AAD2FG76-F1
#
_cell.length_a   1.000
_cell.length_b   1.000
_cell.length_c   1.000
_cell.angle_alpha   90.00
_cell.angle_beta   90.00
_cell.angle_gamma   90.00
#
_symmetry.space_group_name_H-M   'P 1'
#
loop_
_entity.id
_entity.type
_entity.pdbx_description
1 polymer ?
#
loop_
_entity_poly.entity_id
_entity_poly.type
_entity_poly.pdbx_seq_one_letter_code
_entity_poly.pdbx_strand_id
1 'polypeptide(L)'
;MDTNADTCCLGKNFVIMSYTPRLANVYAYDPALPPTNVPIVSGATAYDCPQSGNTFILIFNKALYYGNRLDHSLINPNQVRKFGIPLWDNPFDEVRNIGIKTKPIFVALKANYLIQGPQLIKNLQIAPTLI
;
A
#
# COMPACT_ATOMS: atom_id res chain seq x y z
N MET A 1 14.93 1.09 2.11
CA MET A 1 13.91 2.13 2.31
C MET A 1 13.40 2.46 0.92
N ASP A 2 12.10 2.34 0.65
CA ASP A 2 11.55 2.73 -0.65
C ASP A 2 11.58 4.26 -0.72
N THR A 3 12.42 4.82 -1.60
CA THR A 3 12.73 6.25 -1.68
C THR A 3 11.85 7.00 -2.66
N ASN A 4 10.96 6.34 -3.39
CA ASN A 4 10.21 6.98 -4.48
C ASN A 4 8.71 7.20 -4.18
N ALA A 5 8.11 6.43 -3.27
CA ALA A 5 6.70 6.58 -2.91
C ALA A 5 6.53 6.78 -1.41
N ASP A 6 6.33 8.02 -0.98
CA ASP A 6 6.15 8.39 0.44
C ASP A 6 4.71 8.19 0.97
N THR A 7 3.80 7.73 0.12
CA THR A 7 2.36 7.63 0.43
C THR A 7 1.79 6.33 -0.14
N CYS A 8 0.82 5.71 0.55
CA CYS A 8 0.10 4.54 0.04
C CYS A 8 -0.58 4.87 -1.31
N CYS A 9 -0.55 3.92 -2.24
CA CYS A 9 -1.19 4.03 -3.54
C CYS A 9 -2.34 3.03 -3.63
N LEU A 10 -3.55 3.53 -3.89
CA LEU A 10 -4.77 2.72 -4.00
C LEU A 10 -5.02 2.38 -5.47
N GLY A 11 -4.99 1.09 -5.76
CA GLY A 11 -5.30 0.53 -7.08
C GLY A 11 -6.75 0.07 -7.20
N LYS A 12 -7.01 -0.82 -8.16
CA LYS A 12 -8.37 -1.28 -8.52
C LYS A 12 -9.19 -1.97 -7.41
N ASN A 13 -8.53 -2.51 -6.38
CA ASN A 13 -9.19 -3.24 -5.29
C ASN A 13 -9.72 -2.33 -4.16
N PHE A 14 -9.77 -1.01 -4.38
CA PHE A 14 -10.21 -0.04 -3.39
C PHE A 14 -11.50 0.67 -3.80
N VAL A 15 -12.39 0.84 -2.84
CA VAL A 15 -13.56 1.72 -2.94
C VAL A 15 -13.21 3.07 -2.33
N ILE A 16 -13.48 4.16 -3.05
CA ILE A 16 -13.25 5.51 -2.54
C ILE A 16 -14.38 5.92 -1.62
N MET A 17 -14.02 6.31 -0.40
CA MET A 17 -14.96 6.80 0.61
C MET A 17 -15.12 8.32 0.54
N SER A 18 -14.03 9.04 0.28
CA SER A 18 -14.06 10.49 0.11
C SER A 18 -12.85 11.01 -0.67
N TYR A 19 -13.08 12.09 -1.41
CA TYR A 19 -12.03 12.85 -2.08
C TYR A 19 -11.65 14.05 -1.21
N THR A 20 -10.35 14.38 -1.20
CA THR A 20 -9.90 15.68 -0.73
C THR A 20 -9.81 16.64 -1.94
N PRO A 21 -9.82 17.97 -1.74
CA PRO A 21 -9.57 18.93 -2.83
C PRO A 21 -8.10 18.97 -3.27
N ARG A 22 -7.23 18.12 -2.69
CA ARG A 22 -5.78 18.13 -2.93
C ARG A 22 -5.40 17.06 -3.95
N LEU A 23 -4.47 17.43 -4.82
CA LEU A 23 -3.78 16.53 -5.74
C LEU A 23 -2.30 16.46 -5.34
N ALA A 24 -1.66 15.33 -5.59
CA ALA A 24 -0.21 15.19 -5.50
C ALA A 24 0.39 15.17 -6.90
N ASN A 25 1.50 15.88 -7.09
CA ASN A 25 2.30 15.77 -8.30
C ASN A 25 3.26 14.60 -8.12
N VAL A 26 3.06 13.53 -8.88
CA VAL A 26 3.90 12.34 -8.83
C VAL A 26 4.85 12.36 -10.02
N TYR A 27 6.14 12.24 -9.72
CA TYR A 27 7.20 12.21 -10.71
C TYR A 27 7.60 10.76 -10.96
N ALA A 28 7.74 10.41 -12.23
CA ALA A 28 8.34 9.13 -12.58
C ALA A 28 9.84 9.16 -12.25
N TYR A 29 10.45 7.98 -12.18
CA TYR A 29 11.90 7.89 -12.05
C TYR A 29 12.62 8.46 -13.28
N ASP A 30 12.06 8.25 -14.47
CA ASP A 30 12.56 8.85 -15.69
C ASP A 30 12.26 10.36 -15.71
N PRO A 31 13.27 11.24 -15.65
CA PRO A 31 13.07 12.68 -15.64
C PRO A 31 12.50 13.22 -16.97
N ALA A 32 12.51 12.43 -18.04
CA ALA A 32 11.90 12.80 -19.31
C ALA A 32 10.37 12.66 -19.30
N LEU A 33 9.79 11.92 -18.34
CA LEU A 33 8.34 11.76 -18.25
C LEU A 33 7.71 12.92 -17.47
N PRO A 34 6.59 13.49 -17.96
CA PRO A 34 5.92 14.58 -17.27
C PRO A 34 5.31 14.10 -15.93
N PRO A 35 5.22 15.00 -14.94
CA PRO A 35 4.55 14.67 -13.68
C PRO A 35 3.08 14.38 -13.90
N THR A 36 2.54 13.46 -13.10
CA THR A 36 1.12 13.10 -13.12
C THR A 36 0.44 13.63 -11.87
N ASN A 37 -0.69 14.31 -12.06
CA ASN A 37 -1.53 14.74 -10.94
C ASN A 37 -2.38 13.55 -10.47
N VAL A 38 -2.24 13.20 -9.20
CA VAL A 38 -2.94 12.06 -8.59
C VAL A 38 -3.82 12.53 -7.44
N PRO A 39 -5.12 12.18 -7.41
CA PRO A 39 -6.01 12.55 -6.31
C PRO A 39 -5.56 11.97 -4.97
N ILE A 40 -5.67 12.79 -3.92
CA ILE A 40 -5.52 12.33 -2.53
C ILE A 40 -6.90 12.02 -1.98
N VAL A 41 -7.09 10.78 -1.51
CA VAL A 41 -8.39 10.25 -1.09
C VAL A 41 -8.31 9.53 0.25
N SER A 42 -9.46 9.24 0.83
CA SER A 42 -9.63 8.12 1.76
C SER A 42 -10.37 6.99 1.04
N GLY A 43 -9.82 5.77 1.11
CA GLY A 43 -10.39 4.59 0.46
C GLY A 43 -10.36 3.37 1.38
N ALA A 44 -11.19 2.39 1.05
CA ALA A 44 -11.35 1.16 1.80
C ALA A 44 -11.17 -0.07 0.91
N THR A 45 -10.66 -1.15 1.50
CA THR A 45 -10.61 -2.48 0.88
C THR A 45 -10.98 -3.54 1.90
N ALA A 46 -11.56 -4.65 1.43
CA ALA A 46 -11.90 -5.78 2.29
C ALA A 46 -10.68 -6.70 2.46
N TYR A 47 -10.50 -7.22 3.67
CA TYR A 47 -9.53 -8.24 4.00
C TYR A 47 -10.23 -9.38 4.72
N ASP A 48 -10.30 -10.53 4.07
CA ASP A 48 -10.83 -11.75 4.67
C ASP A 48 -9.72 -12.41 5.49
N CYS A 49 -9.91 -12.47 6.80
CA CYS A 49 -8.91 -13.01 7.72
C CYS A 49 -9.01 -14.55 7.76
N PRO A 50 -8.02 -15.29 7.23
CA PRO A 50 -8.10 -16.74 7.17
C PRO A 50 -8.09 -17.41 8.56
N GLN A 51 -7.56 -16.74 9.59
CA GLN A 51 -7.52 -17.28 10.95
C GLN A 51 -8.85 -17.14 11.70
N SER A 52 -9.63 -16.10 11.41
CA SER A 52 -10.89 -15.84 12.12
C SER A 52 -12.15 -16.09 11.30
N GLY A 53 -12.02 -16.21 9.97
CA GLY A 53 -13.14 -16.30 9.03
C GLY A 53 -13.91 -14.98 8.83
N ASN A 54 -13.50 -13.90 9.51
CA ASN A 54 -14.18 -12.60 9.44
C ASN A 54 -13.58 -11.74 8.32
N THR A 55 -14.43 -10.95 7.67
CA THR A 55 -14.04 -9.87 6.76
C THR A 55 -13.82 -8.58 7.54
N PHE A 56 -12.68 -7.93 7.33
CA PHE A 56 -12.34 -6.64 7.92
C PHE A 56 -12.21 -5.58 6.84
N ILE A 57 -12.77 -4.40 7.10
CA ILE A 57 -12.62 -3.25 6.21
C ILE A 57 -11.38 -2.46 6.63
N LEU A 58 -10.39 -2.42 5.75
CA LEU A 58 -9.16 -1.67 5.94
C LEU A 58 -9.30 -0.30 5.30
N ILE A 59 -9.20 0.76 6.12
CA ILE A 59 -9.35 2.15 5.67
C ILE A 59 -7.97 2.81 5.59
N PHE A 60 -7.68 3.38 4.42
CA PHE A 60 -6.45 4.11 4.16
C PHE A 60 -6.79 5.58 3.92
N ASN A 61 -6.37 6.42 4.86
CA ASN A 61 -6.59 7.86 4.79
C ASN A 61 -5.40 8.56 4.14
N LYS A 62 -5.68 9.59 3.32
CA LYS A 62 -4.67 10.39 2.62
C LYS A 62 -3.74 9.51 1.77
N ALA A 63 -4.34 8.71 0.89
CA ALA A 63 -3.64 7.86 -0.06
C ALA A 63 -3.80 8.38 -1.49
N LEU A 64 -2.88 8.01 -2.39
CA LEU A 64 -2.91 8.38 -3.80
C LEU A 64 -3.81 7.42 -4.58
N TYR A 65 -4.80 7.93 -5.32
CA TYR A 65 -5.72 7.09 -6.07
C TYR A 65 -5.32 6.93 -7.54
N TYR A 66 -4.95 5.73 -7.92
CA TYR A 66 -4.62 5.37 -9.30
C TYR A 66 -5.75 4.63 -10.01
N GLY A 67 -6.70 4.04 -9.27
CA GLY A 67 -7.78 3.25 -9.83
C GLY A 67 -7.24 2.13 -10.71
N ASN A 68 -7.76 2.01 -11.93
CA ASN A 68 -7.34 0.96 -12.87
C ASN A 68 -5.95 1.20 -13.50
N ARG A 69 -5.31 2.35 -13.26
CA ARG A 69 -3.93 2.61 -13.73
C ARG A 69 -2.89 1.84 -12.91
N LEU A 70 -3.29 1.29 -11.76
CA LEU A 70 -2.44 0.50 -10.89
C LEU A 70 -3.13 -0.83 -10.57
N ASP A 71 -2.59 -1.91 -11.11
CA ASP A 71 -3.16 -3.25 -10.98
C ASP A 71 -3.18 -3.77 -9.55
N HIS A 72 -2.34 -3.21 -8.69
CA HIS A 72 -2.18 -3.59 -7.30
C HIS A 72 -2.05 -2.36 -6.42
N SER A 73 -2.37 -2.45 -5.14
CA SER A 73 -2.20 -1.32 -4.22
C SER A 73 -0.84 -1.39 -3.53
N LEU A 74 -0.21 -0.24 -3.28
CA LEU A 74 1.07 -0.14 -2.60
C LEU A 74 0.86 0.40 -1.20
N ILE A 75 1.29 -0.36 -0.20
CA ILE A 75 1.21 0.04 1.20
C ILE A 75 2.55 0.64 1.61
N ASN A 76 2.55 1.93 1.95
CA ASN A 76 3.74 2.60 2.47
C ASN A 76 3.95 2.25 3.95
N PRO A 77 5.08 1.62 4.32
CA PRO A 77 5.37 1.25 5.71
C PRO A 77 5.45 2.43 6.68
N ASN A 78 6.03 3.54 6.23
CA ASN A 78 6.25 4.71 7.06
C ASN A 78 4.92 5.38 7.40
N GLN A 79 3.98 5.44 6.45
CA GLN A 79 2.63 5.94 6.68
C GLN A 79 1.91 5.09 7.73
N VAL A 80 1.94 3.76 7.62
CA VAL A 80 1.32 2.86 8.61
C VAL A 80 1.93 3.05 10.00
N ARG A 81 3.27 3.05 10.09
CA ARG A 81 4.00 3.23 11.36
C ARG A 81 3.77 4.62 11.98
N LYS A 82 3.61 5.66 11.16
CA LYS A 82 3.32 7.03 11.62
C LYS A 82 1.99 7.13 12.36
N PHE A 83 1.05 6.23 12.11
CA PHE A 83 -0.20 6.11 12.85
C PHE A 83 -0.13 5.13 14.04
N GLY A 84 1.07 4.72 14.45
CA GLY A 84 1.27 3.84 15.61
C GLY A 84 0.91 2.37 15.36
N ILE A 85 0.69 1.97 14.11
CA ILE A 85 0.37 0.60 13.73
C ILE A 85 1.68 -0.14 13.40
N PRO A 86 2.01 -1.23 14.12
CA PRO A 86 3.20 -2.02 13.79
C PRO A 86 3.07 -2.69 12.42
N LEU A 87 4.14 -2.64 11.64
CA LEU A 87 4.26 -3.28 10.34
C LEU A 87 5.65 -3.88 10.20
N TRP A 88 5.72 -5.13 9.78
CA TRP A 88 6.98 -5.80 9.42
C TRP A 88 7.03 -5.96 7.92
N ASP A 89 8.08 -5.44 7.32
CA ASP A 89 8.29 -5.51 5.88
C ASP A 89 9.63 -6.14 5.51
N ASN A 90 10.51 -6.43 6.47
CA ASN A 90 11.80 -7.03 6.18
C ASN A 90 11.61 -8.50 5.72
N PRO A 91 11.94 -8.85 4.46
CA PRO A 91 11.82 -10.23 3.99
C PRO A 91 12.88 -11.17 4.59
N PHE A 92 13.92 -10.61 5.20
CA PHE A 92 15.00 -11.35 5.85
C PHE A 92 14.80 -11.47 7.37
N ASP A 93 13.66 -11.04 7.91
CA ASP A 93 13.31 -11.31 9.31
C ASP A 93 12.84 -12.77 9.42
N GLU A 94 13.67 -13.63 9.99
CA GLU A 94 13.36 -15.06 10.18
C GLU A 94 12.31 -15.31 11.27
N VAL A 95 12.03 -14.31 12.12
CA VAL A 95 11.15 -14.43 13.28
C VAL A 95 9.74 -13.96 12.95
N ARG A 96 9.59 -12.95 12.07
CA ARG A 96 8.31 -12.28 11.84
C ARG A 96 7.88 -12.30 10.38
N ASN A 97 6.63 -12.71 10.17
CA ASN A 97 5.98 -12.62 8.87
C ASN A 97 5.82 -11.17 8.42
N ILE A 98 5.91 -10.94 7.10
CA ILE A 98 5.65 -9.65 6.48
C ILE A 98 4.16 -9.33 6.58
N GLY A 99 3.81 -8.20 7.21
CA GLY A 99 2.42 -7.83 7.41
C GLY A 99 2.19 -6.66 8.36
N ILE A 100 0.93 -6.28 8.49
CA ILE A 100 0.44 -5.24 9.39
C ILE A 100 -0.14 -5.90 10.63
N LYS A 101 0.34 -5.51 11.81
CA LYS A 101 -0.27 -5.92 13.07
C LYS A 101 -1.30 -4.91 13.49
N THR A 102 -2.57 -5.29 13.45
CA THR A 102 -3.61 -4.59 14.17
C THR A 102 -4.06 -5.47 15.35
N LYS A 103 -4.74 -4.90 16.33
CA LYS A 103 -5.52 -5.70 17.27
C LYS A 103 -6.95 -5.65 16.74
N PRO A 104 -7.60 -6.79 16.39
CA PRO A 104 -7.26 -8.17 16.73
C PRO A 104 -6.49 -8.99 15.65
N ILE A 105 -6.27 -8.48 14.45
CA ILE A 105 -5.78 -9.30 13.31
C ILE A 105 -4.34 -9.04 12.87
N PHE A 106 -3.78 -10.00 12.16
CA PHE A 106 -2.55 -9.81 11.39
C PHE A 106 -2.89 -9.82 9.90
N VAL A 107 -2.71 -8.69 9.23
CA VAL A 107 -2.95 -8.56 7.78
C VAL A 107 -1.65 -8.91 7.06
N ALA A 108 -1.62 -10.09 6.44
CA ALA A 108 -0.46 -10.53 5.68
C ALA A 108 -0.22 -9.61 4.46
N LEU A 109 1.05 -9.23 4.25
CA LEU A 109 1.46 -8.46 3.08
C LEU A 109 2.37 -9.32 2.19
N LYS A 110 2.24 -9.16 0.87
CA LYS A 110 3.16 -9.69 -0.12
C LYS A 110 4.18 -8.61 -0.49
N ALA A 111 5.46 -8.95 -0.41
CA ALA A 111 6.55 -8.12 -0.91
C ALA A 111 6.97 -8.57 -2.31
N ASN A 112 6.94 -7.66 -3.28
CA ASN A 112 7.49 -7.88 -4.61
C ASN A 112 8.70 -6.94 -4.81
N TYR A 113 9.77 -7.47 -5.38
CA TYR A 113 11.00 -6.73 -5.65
C TYR A 113 11.15 -6.54 -7.16
N LEU A 114 11.25 -5.29 -7.60
CA LEU A 114 11.48 -4.93 -8.99
C LEU A 114 12.78 -4.16 -9.10
N ILE A 115 13.55 -4.43 -10.15
CA ILE A 115 14.74 -3.65 -10.49
C ILE A 115 14.30 -2.59 -11.50
N GLN A 116 14.48 -1.31 -11.17
CA GLN A 116 14.30 -0.20 -12.10
C GLN A 116 15.60 0.61 -12.14
N GLY A 117 16.38 0.44 -13.21
CA GLY A 117 17.73 1.00 -13.29
C GLY A 117 18.64 0.45 -12.19
N PRO A 118 19.41 1.29 -11.47
CA PRO A 118 20.29 0.84 -10.38
C PRO A 118 19.56 0.60 -9.05
N GLN A 119 18.24 0.82 -8.97
CA GLN A 119 17.48 0.76 -7.71
C GLN A 119 16.63 -0.50 -7.60
N LEU A 120 16.58 -1.06 -6.39
CA LEU A 120 15.66 -2.12 -5.99
C LEU A 120 14.41 -1.48 -5.38
N ILE A 121 13.28 -1.58 -6.07
CA ILE A 121 11.99 -1.08 -5.60
C ILE A 121 11.26 -2.22 -4.89
N LYS A 122 10.73 -1.92 -3.70
CA LYS A 122 10.01 -2.87 -2.87
C LYS A 122 8.55 -2.47 -2.77
N ASN A 123 7.69 -3.30 -3.36
CA ASN A 123 6.24 -3.09 -3.35
C ASN A 123 5.59 -4.01 -2.32
N LEU A 124 4.92 -3.41 -1.33
CA LEU A 124 4.12 -4.15 -0.35
C LEU A 124 2.65 -4.04 -0.71
N GLN A 125 1.96 -5.17 -0.72
CA GLN A 125 0.56 -5.27 -1.09
C GLN A 125 -0.16 -6.17 -0.10
N ILE A 126 -1.45 -5.95 0.14
CA ILE A 126 -2.26 -6.92 0.90
C ILE A 126 -2.21 -8.24 0.14
N ALA A 127 -1.82 -9.31 0.83
CA ALA A 127 -1.77 -10.63 0.22
C ALA A 127 -3.19 -11.01 -0.24
N PRO A 128 -3.37 -11.49 -1.49
CA PRO A 128 -4.68 -11.90 -1.96
C PRO A 128 -5.21 -13.00 -1.03
N THR A 129 -6.44 -12.86 -0.57
CA THR A 129 -7.13 -13.98 0.08
C THR A 129 -7.41 -15.03 -0.99
N LEU A 130 -6.99 -16.27 -0.77
CA LEU A 130 -7.46 -17.41 -1.55
C LEU A 130 -8.99 -17.46 -1.40
N ILE A 131 -9.71 -17.24 -2.50
CA ILE A 131 -11.10 -17.67 -2.68
C ILE A 131 -11.04 -18.94 -3.51
#